data_AF-A0A3B0RB72-F1
#
_entry.id   AF-A0A3B0RB72-F1
#
_cell.length_a   1.000
_cell.length_b   1.000
_cell.length_c   1.000
_cell.angle_alpha   90.00
_cell.angle_beta   90.00
_cell.angle_gamma   90.00
#
_symmetry.space_group_name_H-M   'P 1'
#
loop_
_entity.id
_entity.type
_entity.pdbx_description
1 polymer ?
#
loop_
_entity_poly.entity_id
_entity_poly.type
_entity_poly.pdbx_seq_one_letter_code
_entity_poly.pdbx_strand_id
1 'polypeptide(L)'
;QFDPAKNEFIIEHFAFDVKRSSGALNGAVNLQFGDDVRKPEWVGFDLEGEAVTLNIPSRMRAPLLIDKAAVSGGYHVADRRIDLSDIALSLVDVTAGGNFSMSFPRAGEDGAKPSPGVDAQISIDGALDPERLLKLWPLGMAMGARDWVEDRLEAAVIENINAEMALAEGAVVKGLPVPDEALTVSFDVHGAKAYFVKQMTPLTAGVGSGVLRGNSFLLKATSGRVGAVAISEAEVEFPVFTPKWQPTYIRFLATGKSEDMLGVLDQKPMLLMSKINLDPDQFHGKARARIEIMRPNKRDVPAKDYRYSGKASFEAMRITGVTGDAELTDAKGRIDLKPRSVTITAEARLSEAPIDIVWRQNFFEEDGPSSFLIAGTVDSSTGDLFGISSRQYIRGPVTFTANALGKIGNFETLEATADFENAVLTIDALDWRKPAGAPAVGTVRATFTDGGVDIEDIELTGDGVAVSGSLQFKDGALATAAFPQFELKDAASLNLSAERKPTGVFAVTAIGDFLLAAPILEQLVSGASGGGANDDGAALNWGPGLYLTARIDKMRMRENVDYNNVSLDLWRDATTLQALDLTAFSAGGAPLKVVLSHTGEDEGPGQSVEARTSALGEMLRAVFGYKSISGGEGSM
;
A
#
# COMPACT_ATOMS: atom_id res chain seq x y z
N GLN A 1 67.73 -38.84 -2.86
CA GLN A 1 68.70 -39.70 -2.15
C GLN A 1 67.95 -40.58 -1.14
N PHE A 2 68.31 -41.85 -0.94
CA PHE A 2 67.69 -42.68 0.12
C PHE A 2 68.59 -42.70 1.36
N ASP A 3 68.03 -42.38 2.52
CA ASP A 3 68.65 -42.53 3.83
C ASP A 3 68.13 -43.84 4.48
N PRO A 4 68.92 -44.93 4.44
CA PRO A 4 68.52 -46.22 5.00
C PRO A 4 68.38 -46.22 6.53
N ALA A 5 68.99 -45.26 7.24
CA ALA A 5 68.87 -45.17 8.69
C ALA A 5 67.51 -44.59 9.12
N LYS A 6 66.92 -43.75 8.27
CA LYS A 6 65.61 -43.11 8.49
C LYS A 6 64.47 -43.72 7.67
N ASN A 7 64.80 -44.66 6.78
CA ASN A 7 63.89 -45.21 5.78
C ASN A 7 63.19 -44.11 4.96
N GLU A 8 63.98 -43.09 4.59
CA GLU A 8 63.52 -41.81 4.05
C GLU A 8 64.13 -41.56 2.67
N PHE A 9 63.30 -41.11 1.74
CA PHE A 9 63.70 -40.62 0.43
C PHE A 9 63.67 -39.10 0.45
N ILE A 10 64.85 -38.48 0.29
CA ILE A 10 64.98 -37.05 0.05
C ILE A 10 64.76 -36.79 -1.44
N ILE A 11 63.75 -35.98 -1.74
CA ILE A 11 63.36 -35.54 -3.07
C ILE A 11 63.90 -34.13 -3.27
N GLU A 12 65.01 -33.99 -4.00
CA GLU A 12 65.54 -32.67 -4.36
C GLU A 12 64.67 -31.99 -5.43
N HIS A 13 64.15 -32.77 -6.36
CA HIS A 13 63.24 -32.30 -7.41
C HIS A 13 62.45 -33.48 -8.00
N PHE A 14 61.12 -33.39 -7.95
CA PHE A 14 60.19 -34.33 -8.59
C PHE A 14 59.18 -33.55 -9.42
N ALA A 15 59.37 -33.54 -10.74
CA ALA A 15 58.39 -33.02 -11.67
C ALA A 15 57.39 -34.12 -12.04
N PHE A 16 56.10 -33.79 -12.02
CA PHE A 16 55.05 -34.68 -12.48
C PHE A 16 54.16 -34.01 -13.53
N ASP A 17 53.62 -34.82 -14.44
CA ASP A 17 52.54 -34.47 -15.35
C ASP A 17 51.64 -35.70 -15.50
N VAL A 18 50.54 -35.70 -14.77
CA VAL A 18 49.61 -36.83 -14.69
C VAL A 18 48.19 -36.31 -14.78
N LYS A 19 47.43 -36.78 -15.78
CA LYS A 19 45.99 -36.44 -15.96
C LYS A 19 45.73 -34.92 -16.00
N ARG A 20 46.65 -34.16 -16.59
CA ARG A 20 46.66 -32.69 -16.66
C ARG A 20 46.81 -31.98 -15.31
N SER A 21 47.22 -32.71 -14.27
CA SER A 21 47.83 -32.11 -13.09
C SER A 21 49.33 -32.13 -13.29
N SER A 22 50.00 -31.02 -13.01
CA SER A 22 51.44 -30.90 -13.19
C SER A 22 52.06 -30.04 -12.10
N GLY A 23 53.36 -30.17 -11.88
CA GLY A 23 54.07 -29.36 -10.89
C GLY A 23 55.44 -29.92 -10.58
N ALA A 24 56.21 -29.17 -9.80
CA ALA A 24 57.47 -29.62 -9.23
C ALA A 24 57.32 -29.68 -7.71
N LEU A 25 57.76 -30.80 -7.13
CA LEU A 25 57.78 -31.03 -5.69
C LEU A 25 59.21 -31.27 -5.21
N ASN A 26 59.50 -30.90 -3.97
CA ASN A 26 60.68 -31.30 -3.23
C ASN A 26 60.27 -31.69 -1.80
N GLY A 27 61.20 -32.25 -1.02
CA GLY A 27 60.97 -32.60 0.38
C GLY A 27 61.36 -34.04 0.70
N ALA A 28 60.60 -34.70 1.58
CA ALA A 28 60.92 -36.03 2.07
C ALA A 28 59.70 -36.98 1.99
N VAL A 29 59.96 -38.26 1.73
CA VAL A 29 58.97 -39.34 1.80
C VAL A 29 59.55 -40.47 2.61
N ASN A 30 58.87 -40.93 3.65
CA ASN A 30 59.30 -42.06 4.45
C ASN A 30 58.29 -43.22 4.38
N LEU A 31 58.82 -44.44 4.47
CA LEU A 31 58.02 -45.65 4.45
C LEU A 31 58.07 -46.29 5.83
N GLN A 32 56.94 -46.79 6.32
CA GLN A 32 56.89 -47.66 7.48
C GLN A 32 56.29 -49.00 7.07
N PHE A 33 56.97 -50.07 7.45
CA PHE A 33 56.60 -51.45 7.14
C PHE A 33 56.20 -52.15 8.43
N GLY A 34 55.18 -53.00 8.36
CA GLY A 34 54.86 -53.96 9.42
C GLY A 34 55.68 -55.24 9.30
N ASP A 35 55.10 -56.37 9.71
CA ASP A 35 55.77 -57.67 9.70
C ASP A 35 56.20 -58.15 8.29
N ASP A 36 55.47 -57.76 7.23
CA ASP A 36 55.83 -58.03 5.84
C ASP A 36 56.52 -56.81 5.21
N VAL A 37 57.86 -56.81 5.24
CA VAL A 37 58.72 -55.76 4.64
C VAL A 37 58.52 -55.52 3.14
N ARG A 38 57.71 -56.34 2.46
CA ARG A 38 57.34 -56.15 1.05
C ARG A 38 56.12 -55.23 0.87
N LYS A 39 55.44 -54.87 1.95
CA LYS A 39 54.21 -54.06 1.92
C LYS A 39 54.30 -52.92 2.94
N PRO A 40 54.41 -51.66 2.50
CA PRO A 40 54.36 -50.54 3.43
C PRO A 40 52.96 -50.48 4.06
N GLU A 41 52.90 -50.25 5.36
CA GLU A 41 51.64 -50.01 6.08
C GLU A 41 51.30 -48.52 6.10
N TRP A 42 52.32 -47.67 6.11
CA TRP A 42 52.19 -46.22 6.08
C TRP A 42 53.25 -45.58 5.18
N VAL A 43 52.82 -44.57 4.43
CA VAL A 43 53.67 -43.75 3.56
C VAL A 43 53.55 -42.31 4.04
N GLY A 44 54.54 -41.82 4.77
CA GLY A 44 54.59 -40.43 5.20
C GLY A 44 55.29 -39.54 4.19
N PHE A 45 54.92 -38.27 4.19
CA PHE A 45 55.48 -37.29 3.28
C PHE A 45 55.45 -35.89 3.90
N ASP A 46 56.48 -35.11 3.58
CA ASP A 46 56.59 -33.70 3.87
C ASP A 46 57.09 -33.03 2.59
N LEU A 47 56.18 -32.36 1.88
CA LEU A 47 56.39 -31.94 0.50
C LEU A 47 56.11 -30.47 0.33
N GLU A 48 57.04 -29.78 -0.32
CA GLU A 48 56.81 -28.43 -0.83
C GLU A 48 56.74 -28.46 -2.36
N GLY A 49 55.97 -27.54 -2.93
CA GLY A 49 55.79 -27.43 -4.37
C GLY A 49 55.57 -25.99 -4.79
N GLU A 50 56.06 -25.68 -5.99
CA GLU A 50 55.86 -24.37 -6.64
C GLU A 50 55.14 -24.57 -7.98
N ALA A 51 54.21 -23.66 -8.29
CA ALA A 51 53.42 -23.68 -9.53
C ALA A 51 52.73 -25.04 -9.80
N VAL A 52 52.08 -25.59 -8.76
CA VAL A 52 51.34 -26.86 -8.84
C VAL A 52 49.97 -26.61 -9.47
N THR A 53 49.67 -27.33 -10.54
CA THR A 53 48.35 -27.36 -11.17
C THR A 53 47.64 -28.65 -10.78
N LEU A 54 46.49 -28.55 -10.11
CA LEU A 54 45.62 -29.68 -9.79
C LEU A 54 44.39 -29.69 -10.69
N ASN A 55 44.35 -30.62 -11.63
CA ASN A 55 43.17 -30.89 -12.42
C ASN A 55 42.33 -32.00 -11.78
N ILE A 56 41.20 -31.61 -11.18
CA ILE A 56 40.25 -32.54 -10.54
C ILE A 56 38.95 -32.57 -11.37
N PRO A 57 38.94 -33.29 -12.52
CA PRO A 57 37.79 -33.31 -13.41
C PRO A 57 36.54 -33.80 -12.67
N SER A 58 35.39 -33.24 -13.03
CA SER A 58 34.07 -33.50 -12.42
C SER A 58 33.88 -32.98 -10.99
N ARG A 59 34.93 -32.48 -10.32
CA ARG A 59 34.84 -31.84 -9.00
C ARG A 59 35.13 -30.34 -9.04
N MET A 60 35.93 -29.88 -10.00
CA MET A 60 36.20 -28.45 -10.19
C MET A 60 35.87 -28.02 -11.63
N ARG A 61 35.46 -26.76 -11.82
CA ARG A 61 35.13 -26.21 -13.15
C ARG A 61 36.40 -25.95 -13.98
N ALA A 62 37.48 -25.56 -13.33
CA ALA A 62 38.79 -25.34 -13.93
C ALA A 62 39.88 -26.00 -13.06
N PRO A 63 41.08 -26.27 -13.61
CA PRO A 63 42.23 -26.66 -12.81
C PRO A 63 42.54 -25.61 -11.73
N LEU A 64 42.92 -26.08 -10.54
CA LEU A 64 43.38 -25.22 -9.46
C LEU A 64 44.87 -24.93 -9.68
N LEU A 65 45.21 -23.64 -9.75
CA LEU A 65 46.59 -23.17 -9.81
C LEU A 65 47.02 -22.83 -8.39
N ILE A 66 48.05 -23.50 -7.92
CA ILE A 66 48.61 -23.36 -6.58
C ILE A 66 50.04 -22.83 -6.76
N ASP A 67 50.26 -21.59 -6.35
CA ASP A 67 51.54 -20.91 -6.50
C ASP A 67 52.60 -21.54 -5.60
N LYS A 68 52.18 -21.86 -4.36
CA LYS A 68 52.99 -22.56 -3.36
C LYS A 68 52.14 -23.58 -2.63
N ALA A 69 52.66 -24.77 -2.44
CA ALA A 69 52.07 -25.81 -1.62
C ALA A 69 53.11 -26.29 -0.61
N ALA A 70 52.74 -26.36 0.66
CA ALA A 70 53.45 -27.13 1.67
C ALA A 70 52.43 -28.08 2.30
N VAL A 71 52.71 -29.37 2.26
CA VAL A 71 51.80 -30.41 2.75
C VAL A 71 52.60 -31.49 3.48
N SER A 72 52.25 -31.72 4.73
CA SER A 72 52.82 -32.80 5.54
C SER A 72 51.72 -33.76 5.97
N GLY A 73 52.01 -35.06 5.92
CA GLY A 73 51.01 -36.07 6.22
C GLY A 73 51.46 -37.50 5.93
N GLY A 74 50.49 -38.38 5.74
CA GLY A 74 50.74 -39.75 5.33
C GLY A 74 49.52 -40.50 4.82
N TYR A 75 49.77 -41.64 4.20
CA TYR A 75 48.76 -42.54 3.67
C TYR A 75 48.80 -43.88 4.42
N HIS A 76 47.72 -44.21 5.10
CA HIS A 76 47.48 -45.50 5.75
C HIS A 76 46.96 -46.51 4.73
N VAL A 77 47.78 -47.50 4.40
CA VAL A 77 47.51 -48.43 3.29
C VAL A 77 46.36 -49.39 3.62
N ALA A 78 46.31 -49.90 4.86
CA ALA A 78 45.27 -50.83 5.30
C ALA A 78 43.88 -50.16 5.32
N ASP A 79 43.81 -48.98 5.92
CA ASP A 79 42.57 -48.19 6.08
C ASP A 79 42.18 -47.45 4.80
N ARG A 80 43.09 -47.38 3.82
CA ARG A 80 42.95 -46.56 2.61
C ARG A 80 42.58 -45.13 2.98
N ARG A 81 43.32 -44.58 3.94
CA ARG A 81 43.09 -43.24 4.50
C ARG A 81 44.29 -42.36 4.20
N ILE A 82 44.04 -41.17 3.68
CA ILE A 82 45.05 -40.12 3.59
C ILE A 82 44.83 -39.16 4.75
N ASP A 83 45.88 -38.84 5.49
CA ASP A 83 45.89 -37.87 6.57
C ASP A 83 46.89 -36.77 6.21
N LEU A 84 46.41 -35.55 6.08
CA LEU A 84 47.20 -34.33 5.90
C LEU A 84 47.15 -33.59 7.23
N SER A 85 48.24 -33.67 7.99
CA SER A 85 48.34 -33.04 9.31
C SER A 85 48.58 -31.54 9.22
N ASP A 86 49.24 -31.09 8.15
CA ASP A 86 49.45 -29.67 7.88
C ASP A 86 49.32 -29.42 6.37
N ILE A 87 48.56 -28.39 6.04
CA ILE A 87 48.31 -27.91 4.68
C ILE A 87 48.56 -26.41 4.72
N ALA A 88 49.41 -25.92 3.83
CA ALA A 88 49.56 -24.49 3.56
C ALA A 88 49.66 -24.30 2.04
N LEU A 89 48.61 -23.73 1.45
CA LEU A 89 48.50 -23.50 0.01
C LEU A 89 48.36 -22.01 -0.26
N SER A 90 49.18 -21.45 -1.14
CA SER A 90 48.95 -20.12 -1.72
C SER A 90 48.29 -20.30 -3.08
N LEU A 91 47.06 -19.82 -3.23
CA LEU A 91 46.30 -19.89 -4.48
C LEU A 91 45.33 -18.72 -4.59
N VAL A 92 45.16 -18.17 -5.79
CA VAL A 92 44.16 -17.11 -6.07
C VAL A 92 44.30 -15.89 -5.14
N ASP A 93 45.53 -15.49 -4.85
CA ASP A 93 45.90 -14.41 -3.91
C ASP A 93 45.43 -14.62 -2.46
N VAL A 94 45.11 -15.85 -2.06
CA VAL A 94 44.77 -16.22 -0.67
C VAL A 94 45.65 -17.36 -0.17
N THR A 95 45.71 -17.53 1.15
CA THR A 95 46.38 -18.67 1.79
C THR A 95 45.32 -19.59 2.41
N ALA A 96 45.26 -20.83 1.96
CA ALA A 96 44.42 -21.86 2.56
C ALA A 96 45.28 -22.78 3.43
N GLY A 97 44.84 -23.10 4.63
CA GLY A 97 45.55 -24.05 5.47
C GLY A 97 44.72 -24.74 6.54
N GLY A 98 45.30 -25.78 7.13
CA GLY A 98 44.67 -26.61 8.15
C GLY A 98 44.96 -28.09 7.97
N ASN A 99 44.00 -28.94 8.30
CA ASN A 99 44.13 -30.39 8.27
C ASN A 99 43.02 -31.07 7.45
N PHE A 100 43.30 -32.26 6.96
CA PHE A 100 42.37 -33.03 6.15
C PHE A 100 42.66 -34.53 6.26
N SER A 101 41.65 -35.31 6.61
CA SER A 101 41.65 -36.76 6.53
C SER A 101 40.55 -37.23 5.60
N MET A 102 40.85 -38.22 4.76
CA MET A 102 39.85 -38.85 3.91
C MET A 102 40.07 -40.36 3.83
N SER A 103 39.04 -41.13 4.16
CA SER A 103 39.05 -42.58 4.05
C SER A 103 38.25 -43.07 2.85
N PHE A 104 38.79 -44.05 2.14
CA PHE A 104 38.19 -44.61 0.93
C PHE A 104 37.64 -46.01 1.19
N PRO A 105 36.36 -46.15 1.55
CA PRO A 105 35.76 -47.46 1.84
C PRO A 105 35.82 -48.38 0.62
N ARG A 106 35.87 -49.68 0.89
CA ARG A 106 35.72 -50.73 -0.13
C ARG A 106 34.24 -50.88 -0.46
N ALA A 107 33.94 -51.40 -1.64
CA ALA A 107 32.58 -51.84 -1.93
C ALA A 107 32.23 -52.99 -0.95
N GLY A 108 31.01 -52.95 -0.41
CA GLY A 108 30.46 -54.04 0.38
C GLY A 108 30.23 -55.28 -0.47
N GLU A 109 29.86 -56.39 0.18
CA GLU A 109 29.56 -57.67 -0.49
C GLU A 109 28.39 -57.57 -1.48
N ASP A 110 27.51 -56.59 -1.28
CA ASP A 110 26.38 -56.24 -2.15
C ASP A 110 26.78 -55.37 -3.37
N GLY A 111 28.08 -55.04 -3.48
CA GLY A 111 28.61 -54.15 -4.52
C GLY A 111 28.33 -52.67 -4.26
N ALA A 112 27.64 -52.30 -3.17
CA ALA A 112 27.42 -50.91 -2.81
C ALA A 112 28.72 -50.30 -2.30
N LYS A 113 29.08 -49.11 -2.79
CA LYS A 113 30.24 -48.37 -2.31
C LYS A 113 29.77 -47.26 -1.36
N PRO A 114 30.04 -47.36 -0.04
CA PRO A 114 29.74 -46.27 0.89
C PRO A 114 30.42 -44.98 0.47
N SER A 115 29.86 -43.84 0.91
CA SER A 115 30.53 -42.55 0.76
C SER A 115 31.83 -42.51 1.57
N PRO A 116 32.88 -41.83 1.08
CA PRO A 116 34.11 -41.61 1.84
C PRO A 116 33.85 -40.96 3.20
N GLY A 117 34.66 -41.33 4.20
CA GLY A 117 34.77 -40.55 5.43
C GLY A 117 35.66 -39.34 5.16
N VAL A 118 35.30 -38.18 5.74
CA VAL A 118 36.06 -36.94 5.60
C VAL A 118 36.07 -36.22 6.95
N ASP A 119 37.26 -35.93 7.46
CA ASP A 119 37.48 -35.02 8.59
C ASP A 119 38.35 -33.87 8.09
N ALA A 120 37.91 -32.63 8.23
CA ALA A 120 38.67 -31.50 7.72
C ALA A 120 38.42 -30.24 8.54
N GLN A 121 39.48 -29.49 8.79
CA GLN A 121 39.44 -28.14 9.31
C GLN A 121 40.30 -27.27 8.40
N ILE A 122 39.66 -26.42 7.61
CA ILE A 122 40.32 -25.58 6.61
C ILE A 122 39.97 -24.13 6.89
N SER A 123 40.98 -23.29 6.98
CA SER A 123 40.87 -21.84 7.05
C SER A 123 41.43 -21.22 5.76
N ILE A 124 40.82 -20.13 5.30
CA ILE A 124 41.32 -19.35 4.18
C ILE A 124 41.54 -17.93 4.69
N ASP A 125 42.81 -17.50 4.68
CA ASP A 125 43.25 -16.16 5.00
C ASP A 125 43.43 -15.33 3.72
N GLY A 126 42.92 -14.11 3.75
CA GLY A 126 42.84 -13.18 2.62
C GLY A 126 41.42 -12.93 2.12
N ALA A 127 41.34 -12.09 1.09
CA ALA A 127 40.08 -11.57 0.54
C ALA A 127 39.73 -12.22 -0.80
N LEU A 128 38.53 -12.80 -0.88
CA LEU A 128 37.97 -13.33 -2.12
C LEU A 128 36.86 -12.43 -2.66
N ASP A 129 36.92 -12.15 -3.96
CA ASP A 129 35.76 -11.67 -4.71
C ASP A 129 34.87 -12.85 -5.16
N PRO A 130 33.64 -12.61 -5.66
CA PRO A 130 32.74 -13.69 -6.09
C PRO A 130 33.33 -14.58 -7.19
N GLU A 131 34.11 -14.04 -8.13
CA GLU A 131 34.70 -14.82 -9.22
C GLU A 131 35.75 -15.80 -8.69
N ARG A 132 36.63 -15.32 -7.80
CA ARG A 132 37.66 -16.12 -7.13
C ARG A 132 37.05 -17.18 -6.23
N LEU A 133 36.03 -16.84 -5.45
CA LEU A 133 35.29 -17.82 -4.65
C LEU A 133 34.73 -18.96 -5.54
N LEU A 134 34.13 -18.62 -6.68
CA LEU A 134 33.58 -19.61 -7.61
C LEU A 134 34.64 -20.52 -8.23
N LYS A 135 35.91 -20.10 -8.31
CA LYS A 135 37.03 -20.96 -8.75
C LYS A 135 37.40 -21.99 -7.68
N LEU A 136 37.26 -21.65 -6.41
CA LEU A 136 37.58 -22.53 -5.27
C LEU A 136 36.42 -23.44 -4.86
N TRP A 137 35.18 -23.09 -5.23
CA TRP A 137 33.98 -23.81 -4.80
C TRP A 137 33.77 -25.12 -5.60
N PRO A 138 33.72 -26.30 -4.94
CA PRO A 138 33.54 -27.59 -5.60
C PRO A 138 32.21 -27.78 -6.32
N LEU A 139 32.25 -28.43 -7.50
CA LEU A 139 31.08 -28.91 -8.21
C LEU A 139 30.35 -29.98 -7.40
N GLY A 140 29.02 -29.85 -7.33
CA GLY A 140 28.13 -30.76 -6.59
C GLY A 140 27.89 -30.38 -5.12
N MET A 141 28.59 -29.36 -4.60
CA MET A 141 28.34 -28.83 -3.26
C MET A 141 27.49 -27.56 -3.35
N ALA A 142 26.31 -27.57 -2.72
CA ALA A 142 25.41 -26.41 -2.61
C ALA A 142 25.19 -25.63 -3.94
N MET A 143 24.97 -26.37 -5.04
CA MET A 143 24.88 -25.78 -6.39
C MET A 143 23.89 -24.62 -6.51
N GLY A 144 22.75 -24.65 -5.81
CA GLY A 144 21.80 -23.53 -5.82
C GLY A 144 22.35 -22.23 -5.21
N ALA A 145 23.19 -22.34 -4.16
CA ALA A 145 23.87 -21.19 -3.58
C ALA A 145 24.99 -20.69 -4.51
N ARG A 146 25.73 -21.63 -5.12
CA ARG A 146 26.72 -21.31 -6.14
C ARG A 146 26.11 -20.54 -7.33
N ASP A 147 25.00 -21.03 -7.86
CA ASP A 147 24.26 -20.39 -8.96
C ASP A 147 23.78 -19.00 -8.55
N TRP A 148 23.32 -18.83 -7.29
CA TRP A 148 22.92 -17.52 -6.78
C TRP A 148 24.10 -16.55 -6.69
N VAL A 149 25.27 -16.99 -6.21
CA VAL A 149 26.48 -16.16 -6.17
C VAL A 149 26.89 -15.75 -7.58
N GLU A 150 26.96 -16.70 -8.52
CA GLU A 150 27.32 -16.43 -9.93
C GLU A 150 26.36 -15.45 -10.61
N ASP A 151 25.05 -15.54 -10.31
CA ASP A 151 24.02 -14.76 -11.00
C ASP A 151 23.66 -13.44 -10.31
N ARG A 152 23.81 -13.36 -8.98
CA ARG A 152 23.22 -12.29 -8.14
C ARG A 152 24.21 -11.54 -7.26
N LEU A 153 25.40 -12.07 -6.98
CA LEU A 153 26.42 -11.37 -6.20
C LEU A 153 27.44 -10.73 -7.13
N GLU A 154 27.23 -9.45 -7.45
CA GLU A 154 28.06 -8.74 -8.43
C GLU A 154 29.43 -8.37 -7.86
N ALA A 155 29.46 -7.94 -6.59
CA ALA A 155 30.68 -7.58 -5.90
C ALA A 155 30.55 -7.91 -4.41
N ALA A 156 31.65 -8.33 -3.79
CA ALA A 156 31.80 -8.52 -2.36
C ALA A 156 33.29 -8.74 -2.05
N VAL A 157 33.68 -8.44 -0.82
CA VAL A 157 34.92 -8.92 -0.21
C VAL A 157 34.53 -9.99 0.80
N ILE A 158 34.99 -11.23 0.60
CA ILE A 158 34.66 -12.39 1.42
C ILE A 158 35.94 -12.84 2.11
N GLU A 159 35.94 -12.84 3.44
CA GLU A 159 37.11 -13.10 4.27
C GLU A 159 36.74 -13.95 5.50
N ASN A 160 37.73 -14.30 6.31
CA ASN A 160 37.57 -15.12 7.52
C ASN A 160 36.82 -16.44 7.26
N ILE A 161 37.14 -17.10 6.14
CA ILE A 161 36.44 -18.32 5.72
C ILE A 161 37.01 -19.49 6.53
N ASN A 162 36.15 -20.15 7.30
CA ASN A 162 36.50 -21.34 8.06
C ASN A 162 35.53 -22.47 7.69
N ALA A 163 36.06 -23.64 7.38
CA ALA A 163 35.30 -24.82 6.99
C ALA A 163 35.69 -26.00 7.88
N GLU A 164 34.70 -26.55 8.57
CA GLU A 164 34.80 -27.75 9.39
C GLU A 164 33.90 -28.83 8.80
N MET A 165 34.42 -30.04 8.65
CA MET A 165 33.67 -31.18 8.11
C MET A 165 34.02 -32.43 8.89
N ALA A 166 33.00 -33.15 9.33
CA ALA A 166 33.11 -34.40 10.08
C ALA A 166 32.07 -35.38 9.55
N LEU A 167 32.42 -36.06 8.46
CA LEU A 167 31.60 -37.05 7.78
C LEU A 167 32.19 -38.45 8.03
N ALA A 168 31.43 -39.30 8.70
CA ALA A 168 31.77 -40.71 8.81
C ALA A 168 31.63 -41.43 7.46
N GLU A 169 32.31 -42.56 7.29
CA GLU A 169 32.10 -43.43 6.13
C GLU A 169 30.63 -43.82 6.00
N GLY A 170 30.09 -43.69 4.78
CA GLY A 170 28.67 -43.99 4.52
C GLY A 170 27.68 -42.93 5.01
N ALA A 171 28.12 -41.86 5.67
CA ALA A 171 27.22 -40.82 6.21
C ALA A 171 26.47 -40.05 5.11
N VAL A 172 27.08 -39.89 3.93
CA VAL A 172 26.41 -39.25 2.78
C VAL A 172 25.58 -40.28 2.05
N VAL A 173 24.27 -40.24 2.27
CA VAL A 173 23.27 -41.10 1.61
C VAL A 173 22.42 -40.26 0.66
N LYS A 174 22.28 -40.72 -0.59
CA LYS A 174 21.51 -40.00 -1.62
C LYS A 174 20.06 -39.77 -1.16
N GLY A 175 19.66 -38.51 -1.05
CA GLY A 175 18.30 -38.11 -0.68
C GLY A 175 18.08 -37.85 0.82
N LEU A 176 19.08 -38.12 1.67
CA LEU A 176 19.07 -37.73 3.08
C LEU A 176 19.85 -36.42 3.28
N PRO A 177 19.47 -35.59 4.27
CA PRO A 177 20.24 -34.41 4.65
C PRO A 177 21.61 -34.81 5.20
N VAL A 178 22.61 -33.96 4.97
CA VAL A 178 23.85 -33.99 5.76
C VAL A 178 23.53 -33.35 7.12
N PRO A 179 23.83 -33.99 8.26
CA PRO A 179 23.61 -33.40 9.58
C PRO A 179 24.31 -32.05 9.71
N ASP A 180 23.70 -31.11 10.42
CA ASP A 180 24.20 -29.74 10.54
C ASP A 180 25.58 -29.69 11.21
N GLU A 181 25.84 -30.57 12.15
CA GLU A 181 27.11 -30.74 12.86
C GLU A 181 28.23 -31.35 11.98
N ALA A 182 27.87 -32.02 10.88
CA ALA A 182 28.84 -32.73 10.04
C ALA A 182 29.53 -31.81 9.01
N LEU A 183 29.02 -30.59 8.82
CA LEU A 183 29.60 -29.58 7.95
C LEU A 183 29.25 -28.20 8.50
N THR A 184 30.23 -27.36 8.79
CA THR A 184 30.04 -25.94 9.09
C THR A 184 31.00 -25.12 8.26
N VAL A 185 30.50 -24.08 7.58
CA VAL A 185 31.33 -23.08 6.89
C VAL A 185 30.90 -21.70 7.35
N SER A 186 31.80 -20.95 7.96
CA SER A 186 31.58 -19.55 8.34
C SER A 186 32.42 -18.60 7.48
N PHE A 187 31.92 -17.39 7.27
CA PHE A 187 32.61 -16.35 6.50
C PHE A 187 32.04 -14.97 6.84
N ASP A 188 32.85 -13.94 6.62
CA ASP A 188 32.45 -12.54 6.68
C ASP A 188 32.38 -11.93 5.29
N VAL A 189 31.51 -10.94 5.13
CA VAL A 189 31.25 -10.25 3.86
C VAL A 189 31.26 -8.74 4.06
N HIS A 190 32.02 -8.04 3.22
CA HIS A 190 32.10 -6.59 3.20
C HIS A 190 31.83 -6.02 1.80
N GLY A 191 31.25 -4.82 1.74
CA GLY A 191 31.04 -4.08 0.50
C GLY A 191 30.14 -4.79 -0.51
N ALA A 192 29.23 -5.66 -0.06
CA ALA A 192 28.44 -6.49 -0.97
C ALA A 192 27.49 -5.65 -1.84
N LYS A 193 27.46 -5.98 -3.14
CA LYS A 193 26.46 -5.57 -4.12
C LYS A 193 25.71 -6.80 -4.61
N ALA A 194 24.44 -6.95 -4.20
CA ALA A 194 23.65 -8.15 -4.44
C ALA A 194 22.24 -7.86 -4.97
N TYR A 195 21.80 -8.66 -5.94
CA TYR A 195 20.46 -8.56 -6.54
C TYR A 195 19.50 -9.61 -5.96
N PHE A 196 18.66 -9.20 -5.02
CA PHE A 196 17.53 -10.02 -4.57
C PHE A 196 16.53 -10.28 -5.70
N VAL A 197 16.26 -9.27 -6.54
CA VAL A 197 15.54 -9.36 -7.81
C VAL A 197 16.28 -8.53 -8.85
N LYS A 198 16.66 -9.11 -9.99
CA LYS A 198 17.52 -8.44 -11.00
C LYS A 198 16.97 -7.12 -11.54
N GLN A 199 15.65 -6.98 -11.61
CA GLN A 199 14.98 -5.78 -12.12
C GLN A 199 14.80 -4.68 -11.06
N MET A 200 15.13 -4.99 -9.80
CA MET A 200 15.02 -4.06 -8.68
C MET A 200 16.38 -3.47 -8.35
N THR A 201 16.35 -2.34 -7.64
CA THR A 201 17.55 -1.69 -7.11
C THR A 201 18.32 -2.67 -6.25
N PRO A 202 19.62 -2.91 -6.51
CA PRO A 202 20.38 -3.89 -5.73
C PRO A 202 20.62 -3.41 -4.30
N LEU A 203 20.88 -4.36 -3.42
CA LEU A 203 21.55 -4.09 -2.16
C LEU A 203 22.99 -3.66 -2.47
N THR A 204 23.49 -2.65 -1.78
CA THR A 204 24.86 -2.13 -1.87
C THR A 204 25.43 -1.89 -0.48
N ALA A 205 26.76 -1.80 -0.38
CA ALA A 205 27.46 -1.57 0.89
C ALA A 205 27.04 -2.58 1.99
N GLY A 206 26.70 -3.81 1.57
CA GLY A 206 26.30 -4.87 2.48
C GLY A 206 27.48 -5.32 3.35
N VAL A 207 27.26 -5.42 4.65
CA VAL A 207 28.21 -5.97 5.62
C VAL A 207 27.50 -7.00 6.47
N GLY A 208 28.10 -8.17 6.64
CA GLY A 208 27.49 -9.27 7.39
C GLY A 208 28.37 -10.50 7.51
N SER A 209 27.82 -11.53 8.13
CA SER A 209 28.46 -12.82 8.37
C SER A 209 27.51 -13.95 7.99
N GLY A 210 28.01 -15.01 7.38
CA GLY A 210 27.25 -16.19 7.00
C GLY A 210 27.74 -17.46 7.70
N VAL A 211 26.81 -18.37 8.00
CA VAL A 211 27.10 -19.72 8.46
C VAL A 211 26.26 -20.70 7.65
N LEU A 212 26.94 -21.53 6.86
CA LEU A 212 26.39 -22.70 6.20
C LEU A 212 26.61 -23.92 7.09
N ARG A 213 25.57 -24.73 7.27
CA ARG A 213 25.66 -26.04 7.90
C ARG A 213 25.31 -27.14 6.92
N GLY A 214 25.42 -28.41 7.34
CA GLY A 214 25.05 -29.56 6.53
C GLY A 214 23.68 -29.46 5.85
N ASN A 215 22.65 -28.98 6.56
CA ASN A 215 21.30 -28.85 6.05
C ASN A 215 20.67 -27.46 6.28
N SER A 216 21.34 -26.50 6.91
CA SER A 216 20.81 -25.15 7.16
C SER A 216 21.76 -24.03 6.72
N PHE A 217 21.25 -22.80 6.58
CA PHE A 217 22.06 -21.61 6.32
C PHE A 217 21.47 -20.38 6.99
N LEU A 218 22.36 -19.55 7.53
CA LEU A 218 22.02 -18.29 8.17
C LEU A 218 22.99 -17.20 7.72
N LEU A 219 22.46 -16.13 7.15
CA LEU A 219 23.19 -14.91 6.86
C LEU A 219 22.64 -13.79 7.75
N LYS A 220 23.50 -13.08 8.45
CA LYS A 220 23.15 -11.87 9.19
C LYS A 220 23.91 -10.68 8.62
N ALA A 221 23.19 -9.62 8.27
CA ALA A 221 23.78 -8.37 7.83
C ALA A 221 23.49 -7.26 8.85
N THR A 222 24.53 -6.49 9.15
CA THR A 222 24.50 -5.38 10.13
C THR A 222 24.40 -4.03 9.44
N SER A 223 24.67 -3.95 8.14
CA SER A 223 24.41 -2.76 7.35
C SER A 223 24.24 -3.09 5.87
N GLY A 224 23.49 -2.24 5.17
CA GLY A 224 23.40 -2.22 3.72
C GLY A 224 22.46 -1.11 3.27
N ARG A 225 22.35 -0.91 1.95
CA ARG A 225 21.45 0.08 1.37
C ARG A 225 20.80 -0.43 0.10
N VAL A 226 19.52 -0.12 -0.10
CA VAL A 226 18.81 -0.31 -1.36
C VAL A 226 18.49 1.09 -1.89
N GLY A 227 19.32 1.58 -2.81
CA GLY A 227 19.29 2.98 -3.21
C GLY A 227 19.49 3.92 -2.01
N ALA A 228 18.52 4.80 -1.76
CA ALA A 228 18.52 5.71 -0.62
C ALA A 228 18.01 5.09 0.69
N VAL A 229 17.41 3.89 0.65
CA VAL A 229 16.86 3.21 1.82
C VAL A 229 17.97 2.50 2.59
N ALA A 230 18.10 2.78 3.88
CA ALA A 230 19.06 2.10 4.76
C ALA A 230 18.47 0.79 5.27
N ILE A 231 19.28 -0.28 5.24
CA ILE A 231 19.01 -1.56 5.87
C ILE A 231 19.97 -1.71 7.05
N SER A 232 19.47 -1.53 8.27
CA SER A 232 20.32 -1.55 9.48
C SER A 232 20.42 -2.92 10.14
N GLU A 233 19.50 -3.81 9.82
CA GLU A 233 19.49 -5.21 10.26
C GLU A 233 18.89 -6.02 9.13
N ALA A 234 19.51 -7.13 8.75
CA ALA A 234 18.87 -8.12 7.91
C ALA A 234 19.33 -9.53 8.27
N GLU A 235 18.45 -10.49 8.04
CA GLU A 235 18.67 -11.91 8.25
C GLU A 235 18.06 -12.69 7.09
N VAL A 236 18.81 -13.63 6.54
CA VAL A 236 18.32 -14.61 5.58
C VAL A 236 18.55 -16.00 6.16
N GLU A 237 17.46 -16.71 6.43
CA GLU A 237 17.47 -17.99 7.11
C GLU A 237 16.86 -19.06 6.21
N PHE A 238 17.63 -20.13 5.99
CA PHE A 238 17.18 -21.40 5.43
C PHE A 238 17.28 -22.42 6.56
N PRO A 239 16.19 -22.67 7.31
CA PRO A 239 16.23 -23.59 8.46
C PRO A 239 16.61 -25.01 8.05
N VAL A 240 16.16 -25.44 6.88
CA VAL A 240 16.47 -26.75 6.29
C VAL A 240 16.50 -26.69 4.76
N PHE A 241 17.39 -27.43 4.12
CA PHE A 241 17.44 -27.62 2.65
C PHE A 241 16.72 -28.88 2.19
N THR A 242 16.77 -29.93 3.02
CA THR A 242 16.13 -31.23 2.81
C THR A 242 15.19 -31.52 3.99
N PRO A 243 13.92 -31.90 3.77
CA PRO A 243 13.27 -32.11 2.47
C PRO A 243 13.18 -30.84 1.61
N LYS A 244 12.92 -30.98 0.31
CA LYS A 244 12.88 -29.82 -0.60
C LYS A 244 11.72 -28.87 -0.29
N TRP A 245 11.85 -27.63 -0.76
CA TRP A 245 10.81 -26.58 -0.76
C TRP A 245 10.38 -26.07 0.60
N GLN A 246 11.19 -26.31 1.62
CA GLN A 246 10.94 -25.79 2.97
C GLN A 246 11.00 -24.26 2.98
N PRO A 247 10.36 -23.62 3.98
CA PRO A 247 10.34 -22.17 4.10
C PRO A 247 11.74 -21.57 4.22
N THR A 248 11.93 -20.42 3.57
CA THR A 248 13.05 -19.50 3.76
C THR A 248 12.49 -18.20 4.32
N TYR A 249 13.16 -17.65 5.34
CA TYR A 249 12.77 -16.41 5.99
C TYR A 249 13.77 -15.31 5.67
N ILE A 250 13.25 -14.15 5.29
CA ILE A 250 14.03 -12.94 5.05
C ILE A 250 13.46 -11.87 5.97
N ARG A 251 14.25 -11.45 6.95
CA ARG A 251 13.86 -10.45 7.94
C ARG A 251 14.75 -9.23 7.77
N PHE A 252 14.19 -8.03 7.78
CA PHE A 252 15.00 -6.82 7.70
C PHE A 252 14.33 -5.62 8.34
N LEU A 253 15.18 -4.66 8.71
CA LEU A 253 14.80 -3.35 9.19
C LEU A 253 15.23 -2.29 8.18
N ALA A 254 14.25 -1.71 7.49
CA ALA A 254 14.43 -0.62 6.55
C ALA A 254 14.11 0.73 7.22
N THR A 255 14.91 1.76 6.94
CA THR A 255 14.64 3.15 7.33
C THR A 255 15.05 4.08 6.20
N GLY A 256 14.22 5.08 5.90
CA GLY A 256 14.47 5.99 4.80
C GLY A 256 13.40 7.04 4.65
N LYS A 257 13.46 7.78 3.55
CA LYS A 257 12.34 8.61 3.14
C LYS A 257 11.22 7.71 2.59
N SER A 258 9.98 8.10 2.81
CA SER A 258 8.82 7.31 2.42
C SER A 258 8.74 7.13 0.90
N GLU A 259 8.98 8.19 0.13
CA GLU A 259 9.05 8.16 -1.33
C GLU A 259 10.08 7.15 -1.84
N ASP A 260 11.28 7.12 -1.24
CA ASP A 260 12.34 6.17 -1.63
C ASP A 260 11.93 4.74 -1.30
N MET A 261 11.33 4.50 -0.12
CA MET A 261 10.88 3.18 0.31
C MET A 261 9.74 2.65 -0.56
N LEU A 262 8.73 3.47 -0.83
CA LEU A 262 7.60 3.13 -1.70
C LEU A 262 8.05 2.98 -3.15
N GLY A 263 9.03 3.78 -3.59
CA GLY A 263 9.64 3.69 -4.90
C GLY A 263 10.32 2.34 -5.14
N VAL A 264 11.03 1.77 -4.15
CA VAL A 264 11.56 0.40 -4.26
C VAL A 264 10.42 -0.63 -4.39
N LEU A 265 9.33 -0.48 -3.62
CA LEU A 265 8.19 -1.38 -3.68
C LEU A 265 7.38 -1.27 -4.98
N ASP A 266 7.50 -0.15 -5.69
CA ASP A 266 6.87 0.08 -6.98
C ASP A 266 7.78 -0.30 -8.18
N GLN A 267 8.89 -0.99 -7.95
CA GLN A 267 9.70 -1.56 -9.03
C GLN A 267 9.13 -2.90 -9.52
N LYS A 268 9.44 -3.25 -10.77
CA LYS A 268 9.08 -4.56 -11.32
C LYS A 268 9.80 -5.68 -10.55
N PRO A 269 9.13 -6.81 -10.28
CA PRO A 269 7.78 -7.18 -10.69
C PRO A 269 6.67 -6.81 -9.69
N MET A 270 6.99 -6.08 -8.62
CA MET A 270 6.06 -5.85 -7.51
C MET A 270 4.97 -4.82 -7.88
N LEU A 271 5.36 -3.63 -8.35
CA LEU A 271 4.45 -2.55 -8.80
C LEU A 271 3.31 -2.27 -7.79
N LEU A 272 3.62 -2.23 -6.49
CA LEU A 272 2.58 -2.20 -5.45
C LEU A 272 1.77 -0.90 -5.45
N MET A 273 2.39 0.24 -5.77
CA MET A 273 1.73 1.56 -5.74
C MET A 273 0.95 1.80 -7.03
N SER A 274 1.60 1.55 -8.17
CA SER A 274 1.01 1.65 -9.50
C SER A 274 -0.25 0.78 -9.66
N LYS A 275 -0.33 -0.38 -9.00
CA LYS A 275 -1.52 -1.26 -9.03
C LYS A 275 -2.76 -0.68 -8.37
N ILE A 276 -2.59 0.30 -7.49
CA ILE A 276 -3.67 0.95 -6.75
C ILE A 276 -3.77 2.45 -7.10
N ASN A 277 -3.18 2.84 -8.25
CA ASN A 277 -3.17 4.21 -8.76
C ASN A 277 -2.60 5.24 -7.77
N LEU A 278 -1.62 4.84 -6.95
CA LEU A 278 -0.88 5.74 -6.07
C LEU A 278 0.54 5.92 -6.62
N ASP A 279 1.10 7.12 -6.42
CA ASP A 279 2.45 7.47 -6.83
C ASP A 279 3.34 7.57 -5.58
N PRO A 280 4.49 6.87 -5.51
CA PRO A 280 5.47 7.03 -4.43
C PRO A 280 5.84 8.49 -4.13
N ASP A 281 5.90 9.36 -5.16
CA ASP A 281 6.30 10.76 -5.02
C ASP A 281 5.25 11.61 -4.30
N GLN A 282 4.03 11.10 -4.08
CA GLN A 282 3.01 11.77 -3.27
C GLN A 282 3.36 11.78 -1.78
N PHE A 283 4.24 10.88 -1.33
CA PHE A 283 4.52 10.63 0.08
C PHE A 283 5.87 11.22 0.46
N HIS A 284 5.87 12.23 1.32
CA HIS A 284 7.10 12.85 1.81
C HIS A 284 7.19 12.71 3.33
N GLY A 285 8.28 12.15 3.83
CA GLY A 285 8.47 11.99 5.26
C GLY A 285 9.45 10.89 5.57
N LYS A 286 9.64 10.59 6.86
CA LYS A 286 10.49 9.47 7.28
C LYS A 286 9.62 8.28 7.64
N ALA A 287 10.06 7.10 7.23
CA ALA A 287 9.44 5.83 7.59
C ALA A 287 10.49 4.83 8.08
N ARG A 288 10.03 3.92 8.93
CA ARG A 288 10.79 2.78 9.44
C ARG A 288 9.92 1.54 9.35
N ALA A 289 10.45 0.46 8.80
CA ALA A 289 9.71 -0.79 8.62
C ALA A 289 10.56 -2.00 9.02
N ARG A 290 10.02 -2.86 9.88
CA ARG A 290 10.56 -4.21 10.14
C ARG A 290 9.65 -5.22 9.46
N ILE A 291 10.20 -5.93 8.48
CA ILE A 291 9.46 -6.84 7.61
C ILE A 291 10.05 -8.24 7.70
N GLU A 292 9.18 -9.25 7.70
CA GLU A 292 9.50 -10.64 7.46
C GLU A 292 8.80 -11.10 6.18
N ILE A 293 9.58 -11.72 5.30
CA ILE A 293 9.11 -12.38 4.08
C ILE A 293 9.42 -13.86 4.22
N MET A 294 8.38 -14.69 4.13
CA MET A 294 8.54 -16.12 3.98
C MET A 294 8.21 -16.52 2.55
N ARG A 295 9.08 -17.36 1.97
CA ARG A 295 8.83 -18.04 0.70
C ARG A 295 9.31 -19.48 0.77
N PRO A 296 8.68 -20.44 0.06
CA PRO A 296 9.26 -21.76 -0.08
C PRO A 296 10.56 -21.70 -0.90
N ASN A 297 11.52 -22.55 -0.57
CA ASN A 297 12.79 -22.68 -1.30
C ASN A 297 12.60 -23.40 -2.65
N LYS A 298 11.94 -22.73 -3.59
CA LYS A 298 11.79 -23.14 -4.99
C LYS A 298 12.53 -22.13 -5.88
N ARG A 299 12.92 -22.57 -7.08
CA ARG A 299 13.47 -21.68 -8.12
C ARG A 299 12.44 -20.62 -8.51
N ASP A 300 11.24 -21.06 -8.84
CA ASP A 300 10.09 -20.22 -9.17
C ASP A 300 9.03 -20.36 -8.10
N VAL A 301 8.64 -19.24 -7.50
CA VAL A 301 7.64 -19.19 -6.43
C VAL A 301 6.50 -18.29 -6.90
N PRO A 302 5.26 -18.79 -7.00
CA PRO A 302 4.13 -17.96 -7.36
C PRO A 302 3.82 -16.97 -6.24
N ALA A 303 3.27 -15.80 -6.55
CA ALA A 303 2.98 -14.74 -5.56
C ALA A 303 2.15 -15.25 -4.36
N LYS A 304 1.20 -16.16 -4.59
CA LYS A 304 0.35 -16.77 -3.57
C LYS A 304 1.08 -17.63 -2.53
N ASP A 305 2.31 -18.06 -2.81
CA ASP A 305 3.13 -18.89 -1.91
C ASP A 305 4.01 -18.02 -0.99
N TYR A 306 4.06 -16.70 -1.21
CA TYR A 306 4.71 -15.77 -0.30
C TYR A 306 3.83 -15.48 0.90
N ARG A 307 4.44 -15.26 2.06
CA ARG A 307 3.78 -14.66 3.23
C ARG A 307 4.59 -13.44 3.64
N TYR A 308 3.88 -12.34 3.87
CA TYR A 308 4.46 -11.10 4.33
C TYR A 308 3.90 -10.78 5.70
N SER A 309 4.77 -10.36 6.61
CA SER A 309 4.35 -9.80 7.88
C SER A 309 5.32 -8.71 8.32
N GLY A 310 4.87 -7.81 9.18
CA GLY A 310 5.75 -6.77 9.67
C GLY A 310 5.04 -5.62 10.32
N LYS A 311 5.83 -4.68 10.80
CA LYS A 311 5.35 -3.42 11.35
C LYS A 311 6.13 -2.27 10.75
N ALA A 312 5.44 -1.20 10.41
CA ALA A 312 6.07 0.05 10.03
C ALA A 312 5.50 1.22 10.83
N SER A 313 6.25 2.30 10.90
CA SER A 313 5.82 3.56 11.46
C SER A 313 6.34 4.72 10.61
N PHE A 314 5.60 5.81 10.62
CA PHE A 314 5.96 7.04 9.95
C PHE A 314 5.59 8.23 10.82
N GLU A 315 6.31 9.33 10.65
CA GLU A 315 6.13 10.56 11.40
C GLU A 315 6.35 11.77 10.49
N ALA A 316 5.64 12.86 10.79
CA ALA A 316 5.69 14.11 10.03
C ALA A 316 5.57 13.89 8.51
N MET A 317 4.68 12.97 8.13
CA MET A 317 4.45 12.62 6.74
C MET A 317 3.47 13.61 6.10
N ARG A 318 3.82 14.06 4.90
CA ARG A 318 2.98 14.84 4.02
C ARG A 318 2.55 13.98 2.84
N ILE A 319 1.26 13.96 2.54
CA ILE A 319 0.68 13.17 1.44
C ILE A 319 -0.10 14.12 0.53
N THR A 320 0.35 14.30 -0.70
CA THR A 320 -0.31 15.18 -1.68
C THR A 320 -1.31 14.44 -2.55
N GLY A 321 -2.31 15.16 -3.05
CA GLY A 321 -3.23 14.63 -4.06
C GLY A 321 -4.13 13.53 -3.53
N VAL A 322 -4.56 13.65 -2.27
CA VAL A 322 -5.49 12.69 -1.64
C VAL A 322 -6.88 12.79 -2.27
N THR A 323 -7.33 14.02 -2.54
CA THR A 323 -8.53 14.32 -3.34
C THR A 323 -8.41 15.71 -3.94
N GLY A 324 -8.41 15.84 -5.26
CA GLY A 324 -8.12 17.14 -5.92
C GLY A 324 -6.81 17.74 -5.42
N ASP A 325 -6.88 18.99 -4.92
CA ASP A 325 -5.73 19.71 -4.36
C ASP A 325 -5.52 19.46 -2.84
N ALA A 326 -6.32 18.58 -2.23
CA ALA A 326 -6.21 18.31 -0.80
C ALA A 326 -4.94 17.51 -0.46
N GLU A 327 -4.27 17.93 0.61
CA GLU A 327 -3.13 17.24 1.19
C GLU A 327 -3.38 16.85 2.65
N LEU A 328 -2.73 15.76 3.06
CA LEU A 328 -2.57 15.40 4.47
C LEU A 328 -1.21 15.88 4.94
N THR A 329 -1.19 16.58 6.07
CA THR A 329 0.02 17.11 6.70
C THR A 329 0.18 16.55 8.11
N ASP A 330 1.41 16.62 8.64
CA ASP A 330 1.78 16.14 9.98
C ASP A 330 1.32 14.71 10.29
N ALA A 331 1.20 13.87 9.26
CA ALA A 331 0.69 12.53 9.43
C ALA A 331 1.70 11.67 10.19
N LYS A 332 1.23 11.03 11.25
CA LYS A 332 2.02 10.08 12.05
C LYS A 332 1.18 8.83 12.30
N GLY A 333 1.81 7.67 12.24
CA GLY A 333 1.04 6.45 12.31
C GLY A 333 1.87 5.18 12.32
N ARG A 334 1.14 4.07 12.33
CA ARG A 334 1.65 2.72 12.35
C ARG A 334 0.94 1.87 11.31
N ILE A 335 1.70 0.94 10.74
CA ILE A 335 1.25 -0.03 9.75
C ILE A 335 1.49 -1.41 10.36
N ASP A 336 0.46 -2.24 10.41
CA ASP A 336 0.53 -3.64 10.81
C ASP A 336 0.24 -4.50 9.58
N LEU A 337 1.29 -5.13 9.05
CA LEU A 337 1.21 -6.02 7.91
C LEU A 337 1.07 -7.46 8.42
N LYS A 338 -0.01 -8.11 8.01
CA LYS A 338 -0.29 -9.51 8.26
C LYS A 338 -0.34 -10.27 6.93
N PRO A 339 -0.26 -11.62 6.95
CA PRO A 339 -0.24 -12.40 5.72
C PRO A 339 -1.45 -12.20 4.78
N ARG A 340 -2.57 -11.70 5.30
CA ARG A 340 -3.84 -11.57 4.57
C ARG A 340 -4.43 -10.16 4.61
N SER A 341 -3.82 -9.24 5.36
CA SER A 341 -4.32 -7.88 5.48
C SER A 341 -3.20 -6.91 5.88
N VAL A 342 -3.43 -5.63 5.60
CA VAL A 342 -2.65 -4.54 6.19
C VAL A 342 -3.60 -3.59 6.91
N THR A 343 -3.21 -3.13 8.10
CA THR A 343 -3.94 -2.12 8.87
C THR A 343 -3.05 -0.92 9.10
N ILE A 344 -3.51 0.24 8.69
CA ILE A 344 -2.87 1.54 8.87
C ILE A 344 -3.71 2.30 9.90
N THR A 345 -3.06 2.78 10.95
CA THR A 345 -3.66 3.70 11.93
C THR A 345 -2.82 4.94 11.98
N ALA A 346 -3.43 6.10 11.72
CA ALA A 346 -2.73 7.36 11.61
C ALA A 346 -3.54 8.52 12.18
N GLU A 347 -2.84 9.51 12.71
CA GLU A 347 -3.34 10.85 13.01
C GLU A 347 -2.75 11.77 11.93
N ALA A 348 -3.55 12.68 11.37
CA ALA A 348 -3.10 13.64 10.35
C ALA A 348 -3.89 14.96 10.43
N ARG A 349 -3.48 15.95 9.64
CA ARG A 349 -4.22 17.19 9.41
C ARG A 349 -4.68 17.25 7.96
N LEU A 350 -5.98 17.43 7.72
CA LEU A 350 -6.57 17.72 6.42
C LEU A 350 -6.90 19.21 6.35
N SER A 351 -6.05 20.00 5.68
CA SER A 351 -6.19 21.48 5.64
C SER A 351 -6.45 22.09 7.03
N GLU A 352 -5.55 21.82 7.98
CA GLU A 352 -5.63 22.18 9.41
C GLU A 352 -6.64 21.40 10.28
N ALA A 353 -7.59 20.67 9.70
CA ALA A 353 -8.54 19.86 10.46
C ALA A 353 -7.86 18.58 10.99
N PRO A 354 -7.80 18.35 12.31
CA PRO A 354 -7.26 17.11 12.85
C PRO A 354 -8.18 15.94 12.52
N ILE A 355 -7.62 14.88 11.96
CA ILE A 355 -8.32 13.65 11.61
C ILE A 355 -7.56 12.41 12.08
N ASP A 356 -8.34 11.40 12.46
CA ASP A 356 -7.90 10.04 12.76
C ASP A 356 -8.31 9.13 11.60
N ILE A 357 -7.39 8.28 11.16
CA ILE A 357 -7.60 7.35 10.05
C ILE A 357 -7.30 5.93 10.53
N VAL A 358 -8.23 5.02 10.28
CA VAL A 358 -8.03 3.58 10.40
C VAL A 358 -8.41 2.94 9.07
N TRP A 359 -7.39 2.55 8.32
CA TRP A 359 -7.58 1.84 7.06
C TRP A 359 -7.16 0.39 7.19
N ARG A 360 -8.07 -0.54 6.91
CA ARG A 360 -7.79 -1.97 6.83
C ARG A 360 -8.02 -2.45 5.41
N GLN A 361 -6.95 -2.91 4.78
CA GLN A 361 -7.00 -3.56 3.48
C GLN A 361 -6.91 -5.07 3.64
N ASN A 362 -7.86 -5.81 3.08
CA ASN A 362 -7.77 -7.26 2.92
C ASN A 362 -7.20 -7.60 1.54
N PHE A 363 -6.41 -8.67 1.44
CA PHE A 363 -5.75 -9.07 0.19
C PHE A 363 -6.53 -10.11 -0.62
N PHE A 364 -7.49 -10.80 0.01
CA PHE A 364 -8.29 -11.85 -0.62
C PHE A 364 -9.78 -11.55 -0.46
N GLU A 365 -10.58 -11.83 -1.49
CA GLU A 365 -12.03 -11.54 -1.49
C GLU A 365 -12.77 -12.31 -0.38
N GLU A 366 -12.30 -13.51 -0.05
CA GLU A 366 -12.85 -14.36 1.03
C GLU A 366 -12.68 -13.78 2.43
N ASP A 367 -11.82 -12.77 2.63
CA ASP A 367 -11.65 -12.07 3.91
C ASP A 367 -12.68 -10.94 4.12
N GLY A 368 -13.56 -10.71 3.15
CA GLY A 368 -14.56 -9.63 3.16
C GLY A 368 -14.01 -8.27 2.67
N PRO A 369 -14.87 -7.25 2.58
CA PRO A 369 -14.50 -5.94 2.05
C PRO A 369 -13.43 -5.27 2.91
N SER A 370 -12.64 -4.40 2.29
CA SER A 370 -11.71 -3.53 3.03
C SER A 370 -12.50 -2.39 3.67
N SER A 371 -12.00 -1.85 4.78
CA SER A 371 -12.69 -0.82 5.56
C SER A 371 -11.82 0.42 5.72
N PHE A 372 -12.41 1.60 5.57
CA PHE A 372 -11.74 2.89 5.75
C PHE A 372 -12.57 3.74 6.72
N LEU A 373 -12.07 3.87 7.95
CA LEU A 373 -12.66 4.71 8.97
C LEU A 373 -11.87 6.01 9.07
N ILE A 374 -12.58 7.13 9.03
CA ILE A 374 -12.04 8.46 9.26
C ILE A 374 -12.91 9.16 10.30
N ALA A 375 -12.29 9.82 11.27
CA ALA A 375 -12.99 10.63 12.26
C ALA A 375 -12.23 11.94 12.47
N GLY A 376 -12.91 12.99 12.89
CA GLY A 376 -12.24 14.25 13.19
C GLY A 376 -13.22 15.39 13.37
N THR A 377 -12.67 16.60 13.44
CA THR A 377 -13.45 17.83 13.52
C THR A 377 -13.08 18.71 12.33
N VAL A 378 -14.07 18.96 11.47
CA VAL A 378 -13.93 19.79 10.27
C VAL A 378 -14.70 21.08 10.46
N ASP A 379 -14.41 22.06 9.62
CA ASP A 379 -15.25 23.24 9.48
C ASP A 379 -15.72 23.38 8.02
N SER A 380 -16.42 24.48 7.75
CA SER A 380 -16.95 24.75 6.42
C SER A 380 -15.90 24.87 5.32
N SER A 381 -14.65 25.19 5.65
CA SER A 381 -13.57 25.30 4.67
C SER A 381 -13.06 23.94 4.18
N THR A 382 -13.26 22.88 4.97
CA THR A 382 -12.90 21.52 4.57
C THR A 382 -13.84 20.98 3.50
N GLY A 383 -15.12 21.41 3.49
CA GLY A 383 -16.11 20.96 2.50
C GLY A 383 -15.74 21.32 1.06
N ASP A 384 -15.10 22.47 0.86
CA ASP A 384 -14.69 22.94 -0.47
C ASP A 384 -13.63 22.03 -1.12
N LEU A 385 -12.82 21.33 -0.31
CA LEU A 385 -11.82 20.36 -0.79
C LEU A 385 -12.45 19.18 -1.52
N PHE A 386 -13.72 18.87 -1.19
CA PHE A 386 -14.51 17.82 -1.80
C PHE A 386 -15.49 18.37 -2.84
N GLY A 387 -15.36 19.64 -3.23
CA GLY A 387 -16.26 20.32 -4.16
C GLY A 387 -17.65 20.62 -3.59
N ILE A 388 -17.83 20.48 -2.27
CA ILE A 388 -19.11 20.75 -1.60
C ILE A 388 -19.08 22.17 -1.05
N SER A 389 -19.85 23.06 -1.67
CA SER A 389 -20.01 24.46 -1.20
C SER A 389 -20.87 24.53 0.06
N SER A 390 -20.33 24.05 1.19
CA SER A 390 -21.03 23.99 2.47
C SER A 390 -20.97 25.29 3.26
N ARG A 391 -20.10 26.24 2.91
CA ARG A 391 -19.91 27.55 3.58
C ARG A 391 -21.18 28.40 3.72
N GLN A 392 -22.12 28.23 2.80
CA GLN A 392 -23.42 28.93 2.84
C GLN A 392 -24.41 28.28 3.81
N TYR A 393 -24.21 27.01 4.18
CA TYR A 393 -25.14 26.23 5.00
C TYR A 393 -24.61 25.90 6.40
N ILE A 394 -23.30 25.80 6.57
CA ILE A 394 -22.65 25.32 7.78
C ILE A 394 -21.54 26.32 8.16
N ARG A 395 -21.48 26.73 9.42
CA ARG A 395 -20.39 27.55 9.95
C ARG A 395 -20.00 27.10 11.35
N GLY A 396 -18.70 26.94 11.59
CA GLY A 396 -18.16 26.43 12.85
C GLY A 396 -17.79 24.94 12.79
N PRO A 397 -17.31 24.37 13.91
CA PRO A 397 -16.79 23.03 13.95
C PRO A 397 -17.90 21.97 13.91
N VAL A 398 -17.67 20.91 13.13
CA VAL A 398 -18.52 19.73 12.99
C VAL A 398 -17.65 18.51 13.26
N THR A 399 -17.97 17.75 14.30
CA THR A 399 -17.30 16.48 14.57
C THR A 399 -17.97 15.40 13.75
N PHE A 400 -17.19 14.58 13.05
CA PHE A 400 -17.73 13.53 12.19
C PHE A 400 -17.00 12.21 12.39
N THR A 401 -17.67 11.14 11.99
CA THR A 401 -17.10 9.81 11.79
C THR A 401 -17.69 9.25 10.51
N ALA A 402 -16.84 8.75 9.63
CA ALA A 402 -17.26 8.10 8.40
C ALA A 402 -16.54 6.76 8.25
N ASN A 403 -17.29 5.75 7.81
CA ASN A 403 -16.81 4.41 7.55
C ASN A 403 -17.21 4.00 6.13
N ALA A 404 -16.20 3.74 5.30
CA ALA A 404 -16.38 3.28 3.94
C ALA A 404 -15.97 1.81 3.82
N LEU A 405 -16.74 1.01 3.08
CA LEU A 405 -16.44 -0.38 2.78
C LEU A 405 -16.25 -0.58 1.28
N GLY A 406 -15.27 -1.38 0.87
CA GLY A 406 -15.08 -1.75 -0.54
C GLY A 406 -13.62 -2.06 -0.89
N LYS A 407 -13.20 -1.71 -2.12
CA LYS A 407 -11.82 -1.85 -2.62
C LYS A 407 -11.14 -0.48 -2.66
N ILE A 408 -9.81 -0.44 -2.65
CA ILE A 408 -9.04 0.82 -2.78
C ILE A 408 -9.41 1.49 -4.09
N GLY A 409 -9.80 2.76 -4.04
CA GLY A 409 -10.20 3.54 -5.20
C GLY A 409 -11.60 3.17 -5.75
N ASN A 410 -12.31 2.23 -5.13
CA ASN A 410 -13.68 1.87 -5.47
C ASN A 410 -14.43 1.35 -4.23
N PHE A 411 -14.85 2.28 -3.38
CA PHE A 411 -15.70 1.97 -2.23
C PHE A 411 -17.11 1.63 -2.70
N GLU A 412 -17.74 0.65 -2.06
CA GLU A 412 -19.09 0.17 -2.35
C GLU A 412 -20.11 0.93 -1.49
N THR A 413 -19.81 1.15 -0.21
CA THR A 413 -20.70 1.87 0.71
C THR A 413 -19.95 2.88 1.57
N LEU A 414 -20.67 3.90 2.03
CA LEU A 414 -20.23 4.92 2.97
C LEU A 414 -21.33 5.16 4.00
N GLU A 415 -20.99 5.03 5.28
CA GLU A 415 -21.83 5.49 6.38
C GLU A 415 -21.12 6.62 7.11
N ALA A 416 -21.80 7.74 7.32
CA ALA A 416 -21.26 8.89 8.01
C ALA A 416 -22.22 9.40 9.09
N THR A 417 -21.67 9.90 10.18
CA THR A 417 -22.38 10.59 11.25
C THR A 417 -21.66 11.89 11.56
N ALA A 418 -22.42 12.97 11.75
CA ALA A 418 -21.90 14.28 12.04
C ALA A 418 -22.68 14.94 13.19
N ASP A 419 -21.96 15.55 14.12
CA ASP A 419 -22.48 16.34 15.23
C ASP A 419 -22.37 17.83 14.88
N PHE A 420 -23.53 18.47 14.80
CA PHE A 420 -23.69 19.88 14.46
C PHE A 420 -24.02 20.76 15.67
N GLU A 421 -23.93 20.25 16.91
CA GLU A 421 -24.27 21.00 18.12
C GLU A 421 -23.56 22.37 18.15
N ASN A 422 -22.24 22.35 17.92
CA ASN A 422 -21.38 23.54 17.93
C ASN A 422 -21.34 24.31 16.62
N ALA A 423 -22.01 23.81 15.57
CA ALA A 423 -22.11 24.47 14.29
C ALA A 423 -23.40 25.30 14.17
N VAL A 424 -23.30 26.42 13.48
CA VAL A 424 -24.45 27.17 12.98
C VAL A 424 -24.88 26.55 11.66
N LEU A 425 -26.15 26.18 11.55
CA LEU A 425 -26.77 25.76 10.28
C LEU A 425 -27.69 26.88 9.78
N THR A 426 -27.63 27.17 8.48
CA THR A 426 -28.43 28.24 7.85
C THR A 426 -29.06 27.75 6.57
N ILE A 427 -30.32 28.13 6.36
CA ILE A 427 -31.01 28.00 5.08
C ILE A 427 -31.58 29.39 4.76
N ASP A 428 -30.73 30.22 4.16
CA ASP A 428 -31.03 31.64 3.91
C ASP A 428 -32.30 31.82 3.06
N ALA A 429 -32.56 30.90 2.12
CA ALA A 429 -33.78 30.89 1.30
C ALA A 429 -35.08 30.78 2.11
N LEU A 430 -35.01 30.31 3.36
CA LEU A 430 -36.15 30.15 4.27
C LEU A 430 -36.01 31.01 5.54
N ASP A 431 -34.99 31.87 5.61
CA ASP A 431 -34.63 32.64 6.81
C ASP A 431 -34.52 31.75 8.08
N TRP A 432 -34.11 30.49 7.89
CA TRP A 432 -33.99 29.53 8.98
C TRP A 432 -32.55 29.45 9.47
N ARG A 433 -32.39 29.36 10.79
CA ARG A 433 -31.09 29.23 11.43
C ARG A 433 -31.15 28.36 12.68
N LYS A 434 -30.28 27.37 12.76
CA LYS A 434 -29.90 26.70 14.01
C LYS A 434 -28.71 27.45 14.63
N PRO A 435 -28.81 27.98 15.86
CA PRO A 435 -27.67 28.58 16.55
C PRO A 435 -26.65 27.52 17.02
N ALA A 436 -25.41 27.95 17.26
CA ALA A 436 -24.41 27.11 17.93
C ALA A 436 -24.84 26.84 19.39
N GLY A 437 -24.60 25.62 19.87
CA GLY A 437 -25.00 25.12 21.18
C GLY A 437 -26.38 24.45 21.21
N ALA A 438 -27.21 24.60 20.17
CA ALA A 438 -28.43 23.81 20.02
C ALA A 438 -28.06 22.41 19.49
N PRO A 439 -28.59 21.30 20.02
CA PRO A 439 -28.22 19.96 19.56
C PRO A 439 -28.75 19.70 18.15
N ALA A 440 -27.91 19.12 17.27
CA ALA A 440 -28.35 18.51 16.02
C ALA A 440 -27.36 17.46 15.55
N VAL A 441 -27.85 16.32 15.08
CA VAL A 441 -27.05 15.20 14.58
C VAL A 441 -27.53 14.86 13.18
N GLY A 442 -26.58 14.63 12.27
CA GLY A 442 -26.87 14.12 10.93
C GLY A 442 -26.25 12.76 10.68
N THR A 443 -26.94 11.93 9.91
CA THR A 443 -26.47 10.63 9.43
C THR A 443 -26.66 10.55 7.92
N VAL A 444 -25.73 9.86 7.26
CA VAL A 444 -25.79 9.62 5.81
C VAL A 444 -25.38 8.17 5.55
N ARG A 445 -26.16 7.46 4.74
CA ARG A 445 -25.79 6.18 4.11
C ARG A 445 -25.79 6.34 2.61
N ALA A 446 -24.68 6.00 1.98
CA ALA A 446 -24.52 6.05 0.53
C ALA A 446 -23.94 4.74 -0.01
N THR A 447 -24.39 4.39 -1.22
CA THR A 447 -23.90 3.29 -2.03
C THR A 447 -23.36 3.85 -3.34
N PHE A 448 -22.15 3.45 -3.71
CA PHE A 448 -21.52 3.86 -4.96
C PHE A 448 -21.82 2.84 -6.05
N THR A 449 -22.20 3.32 -7.24
CA THR A 449 -22.52 2.49 -8.41
C THR A 449 -21.69 2.92 -9.61
N ASP A 450 -21.68 2.10 -10.67
CA ASP A 450 -21.00 2.45 -11.92
C ASP A 450 -21.65 3.72 -12.52
N GLY A 451 -20.97 4.86 -12.37
CA GLY A 451 -21.41 6.16 -12.89
C GLY A 451 -22.34 6.95 -11.96
N GLY A 452 -22.52 6.55 -10.71
CA GLY A 452 -23.44 7.23 -9.80
C GLY A 452 -23.20 7.03 -8.31
N VAL A 453 -23.95 7.79 -7.51
CA VAL A 453 -23.99 7.67 -6.04
C VAL A 453 -25.44 7.70 -5.61
N ASP A 454 -25.87 6.64 -4.93
CA ASP A 454 -27.18 6.54 -4.32
C ASP A 454 -27.04 6.84 -2.83
N ILE A 455 -27.54 7.99 -2.40
CA ILE A 455 -27.65 8.34 -0.98
C ILE A 455 -29.01 7.85 -0.50
N GLU A 456 -29.01 6.65 0.07
CA GLU A 456 -30.21 5.91 0.45
C GLU A 456 -30.94 6.54 1.63
N ASP A 457 -30.16 6.98 2.64
CA ASP A 457 -30.68 7.60 3.85
C ASP A 457 -29.86 8.85 4.19
N ILE A 458 -30.56 9.96 4.37
CA ILE A 458 -30.06 11.21 4.96
C ILE A 458 -31.00 11.52 6.10
N GLU A 459 -30.47 11.71 7.30
CA GLU A 459 -31.24 12.22 8.43
C GLU A 459 -30.51 13.40 9.05
N LEU A 460 -31.24 14.42 9.47
CA LEU A 460 -30.76 15.53 10.28
C LEU A 460 -31.83 15.83 11.32
N THR A 461 -31.54 15.56 12.60
CA THR A 461 -32.48 15.75 13.70
C THR A 461 -31.85 16.59 14.79
N GLY A 462 -32.60 17.57 15.30
CA GLY A 462 -32.12 18.48 16.34
C GLY A 462 -33.20 19.43 16.86
N ASP A 463 -32.79 20.40 17.68
CA ASP A 463 -33.70 21.45 18.15
C ASP A 463 -34.10 22.36 16.98
N GLY A 464 -35.34 22.20 16.53
CA GLY A 464 -35.93 22.99 15.45
C GLY A 464 -35.58 22.54 14.04
N VAL A 465 -35.07 21.31 13.87
CA VAL A 465 -34.84 20.67 12.56
C VAL A 465 -35.14 19.16 12.62
N ALA A 466 -35.92 18.68 11.67
CA ALA A 466 -36.09 17.26 11.38
C ALA A 466 -36.20 17.08 9.86
N VAL A 467 -35.13 16.58 9.25
CA VAL A 467 -35.06 16.32 7.81
C VAL A 467 -34.71 14.85 7.62
N SER A 468 -35.49 14.14 6.80
CA SER A 468 -35.15 12.80 6.33
C SER A 468 -35.37 12.70 4.82
N GLY A 469 -34.53 11.94 4.12
CA GLY A 469 -34.64 11.77 2.69
C GLY A 469 -33.56 10.95 2.01
N SER A 470 -33.60 10.95 0.69
CA SER A 470 -32.68 10.24 -0.20
C SER A 470 -32.37 11.07 -1.44
N LEU A 471 -31.18 10.84 -2.02
CA LEU A 471 -30.71 11.52 -3.23
C LEU A 471 -30.07 10.48 -4.17
N GLN A 472 -30.26 10.65 -5.47
CA GLN A 472 -29.56 9.86 -6.48
C GLN A 472 -28.78 10.79 -7.40
N PHE A 473 -27.50 10.51 -7.56
CA PHE A 473 -26.61 11.19 -8.50
C PHE A 473 -26.24 10.23 -9.63
N LYS A 474 -26.31 10.72 -10.88
CA LYS A 474 -25.88 10.01 -12.09
C LYS A 474 -24.99 10.93 -12.92
N ASP A 475 -23.84 10.44 -13.34
CA ASP A 475 -22.84 11.17 -14.12
C ASP A 475 -22.45 12.52 -13.46
N GLY A 476 -22.39 12.53 -12.11
CA GLY A 476 -22.08 13.72 -11.32
C GLY A 476 -23.22 14.74 -11.19
N ALA A 477 -24.39 14.48 -11.76
CA ALA A 477 -25.57 15.35 -11.67
C ALA A 477 -26.66 14.74 -10.78
N LEU A 478 -27.38 15.58 -10.03
CA LEU A 478 -28.56 15.16 -9.29
C LEU A 478 -29.64 14.66 -10.27
N ALA A 479 -30.06 13.40 -10.09
CA ALA A 479 -31.08 12.72 -10.87
C ALA A 479 -32.42 12.70 -10.13
N THR A 480 -32.43 12.33 -8.85
CA THR A 480 -33.63 12.37 -8.01
C THR A 480 -33.31 12.86 -6.60
N ALA A 481 -34.31 13.46 -5.95
CA ALA A 481 -34.29 13.81 -4.54
C ALA A 481 -35.67 13.53 -3.95
N ALA A 482 -35.72 12.97 -2.75
CA ALA A 482 -36.96 12.74 -2.02
C ALA A 482 -36.74 13.02 -0.54
N PHE A 483 -37.42 14.02 -0.01
CA PHE A 483 -37.42 14.38 1.40
C PHE A 483 -38.85 14.22 1.94
N PRO A 484 -39.25 13.01 2.38
CA PRO A 484 -40.56 12.76 2.97
C PRO A 484 -40.77 13.47 4.31
N GLN A 485 -39.72 14.03 4.91
CA GLN A 485 -39.82 14.91 6.06
C GLN A 485 -38.82 16.05 5.89
N PHE A 486 -39.33 17.28 5.81
CA PHE A 486 -38.54 18.50 5.78
C PHE A 486 -39.17 19.51 6.74
N GLU A 487 -38.79 19.40 8.01
CA GLU A 487 -39.28 20.25 9.08
C GLU A 487 -38.17 21.19 9.55
N LEU A 488 -38.45 22.48 9.47
CA LEU A 488 -37.63 23.56 9.96
C LEU A 488 -38.52 24.46 10.79
N LYS A 489 -38.21 24.56 12.09
CA LYS A 489 -39.02 25.34 13.03
C LYS A 489 -39.24 26.77 12.53
N ASP A 490 -40.50 27.19 12.55
CA ASP A 490 -40.99 28.50 12.11
C ASP A 490 -40.76 28.83 10.62
N ALA A 491 -40.22 27.90 9.82
CA ALA A 491 -39.84 28.13 8.42
C ALA A 491 -40.51 27.18 7.42
N ALA A 492 -40.56 25.87 7.69
CA ALA A 492 -41.14 24.90 6.76
C ALA A 492 -41.60 23.60 7.45
N SER A 493 -42.66 23.00 6.93
CA SER A 493 -43.11 21.64 7.26
C SER A 493 -43.61 21.00 5.97
N LEU A 494 -42.72 20.34 5.24
CA LEU A 494 -42.93 19.94 3.85
C LEU A 494 -42.46 18.51 3.56
N ASN A 495 -43.06 17.92 2.54
CA ASN A 495 -42.54 16.79 1.79
C ASN A 495 -42.07 17.33 0.44
N LEU A 496 -40.80 17.10 0.12
CA LEU A 496 -40.19 17.56 -1.13
C LEU A 496 -39.84 16.37 -2.00
N SER A 497 -40.08 16.46 -3.29
CA SER A 497 -39.51 15.53 -4.26
C SER A 497 -39.04 16.27 -5.49
N ALA A 498 -37.97 15.77 -6.10
CA ALA A 498 -37.46 16.31 -7.33
C ALA A 498 -36.93 15.20 -8.24
N GLU A 499 -37.13 15.35 -9.54
CA GLU A 499 -36.70 14.39 -10.55
C GLU A 499 -36.23 15.13 -11.81
N ARG A 500 -35.03 14.78 -12.29
CA ARG A 500 -34.54 15.23 -13.59
C ARG A 500 -35.16 14.36 -14.69
N LYS A 501 -35.97 14.98 -15.55
CA LYS A 501 -36.53 14.33 -16.73
C LYS A 501 -35.45 14.08 -17.79
N PRO A 502 -35.66 13.15 -18.74
CA PRO A 502 -34.71 12.89 -19.84
C PRO A 502 -34.39 14.11 -20.70
N THR A 503 -35.27 15.11 -20.73
CA THR A 503 -35.05 16.41 -21.39
C THR A 503 -34.06 17.31 -20.66
N GLY A 504 -33.57 16.88 -19.48
CA GLY A 504 -32.70 17.63 -18.58
C GLY A 504 -33.46 18.55 -17.62
N VAL A 505 -34.76 18.74 -17.84
CA VAL A 505 -35.66 19.59 -17.03
C VAL A 505 -35.86 19.00 -15.64
N PHE A 506 -35.84 19.84 -14.61
CA PHE A 506 -36.14 19.43 -13.23
C PHE A 506 -37.63 19.56 -12.95
N ALA A 507 -38.26 18.51 -12.44
CA ALA A 507 -39.62 18.56 -11.89
C ALA A 507 -39.52 18.50 -10.37
N VAL A 508 -40.02 19.52 -9.68
CA VAL A 508 -40.00 19.67 -8.23
C VAL A 508 -41.43 19.70 -7.70
N THR A 509 -41.71 18.92 -6.67
CA THR A 509 -42.99 18.90 -5.98
C THR A 509 -42.77 19.21 -4.50
N ALA A 510 -43.53 20.16 -3.95
CA ALA A 510 -43.51 20.53 -2.54
C ALA A 510 -44.92 20.45 -1.97
N ILE A 511 -45.15 19.58 -0.99
CA ILE A 511 -46.47 19.37 -0.39
C ILE A 511 -46.33 19.42 1.12
N GLY A 512 -47.12 20.23 1.82
CA GLY A 512 -47.11 20.18 3.28
C GLY A 512 -47.89 21.29 3.96
N ASP A 513 -47.72 21.36 5.26
CA ASP A 513 -48.61 22.11 6.14
C ASP A 513 -48.24 23.59 6.22
N PHE A 514 -46.93 23.89 6.12
CA PHE A 514 -46.44 25.24 6.35
C PHE A 514 -45.20 25.60 5.52
N LEU A 515 -45.17 26.84 5.00
CA LEU A 515 -43.98 27.44 4.38
C LEU A 515 -43.91 28.95 4.66
N LEU A 516 -42.78 29.42 5.15
CA LEU A 516 -42.40 30.83 5.16
C LEU A 516 -41.84 31.21 3.79
N ALA A 517 -42.70 31.71 2.90
CA ALA A 517 -42.35 32.06 1.52
C ALA A 517 -41.84 33.50 1.37
N ALA A 518 -41.92 34.32 2.42
CA ALA A 518 -41.48 35.72 2.39
C ALA A 518 -40.04 35.90 1.86
N PRO A 519 -39.03 35.13 2.32
CA PRO A 519 -37.64 35.29 1.86
C PRO A 519 -37.46 34.84 0.40
N ILE A 520 -38.14 33.76 -0.01
CA ILE A 520 -38.12 33.25 -1.39
C ILE A 520 -38.67 34.32 -2.34
N LEU A 521 -39.80 34.94 -1.99
CA LEU A 521 -40.42 35.98 -2.81
C LEU A 521 -39.53 37.22 -2.93
N GLU A 522 -38.87 37.62 -1.84
CA GLU A 522 -37.96 38.77 -1.85
C GLU A 522 -36.81 38.54 -2.84
N GLN A 523 -36.19 37.36 -2.83
CA GLN A 523 -35.14 36.99 -3.79
C GLN A 523 -35.65 36.98 -5.24
N LEU A 524 -36.88 36.52 -5.48
CA LEU A 524 -37.49 36.52 -6.81
C LEU A 524 -37.76 37.94 -7.32
N VAL A 525 -38.29 38.83 -6.47
CA VAL A 525 -38.62 40.22 -6.84
C VAL A 525 -37.37 41.10 -6.97
N SER A 526 -36.38 40.92 -6.08
CA SER A 526 -35.10 41.65 -6.17
C SER A 526 -34.27 41.19 -7.37
N GLY A 527 -34.28 39.89 -7.69
CA GLY A 527 -33.63 39.34 -8.88
C GLY A 527 -34.25 39.82 -10.20
N ALA A 528 -35.56 40.10 -10.23
CA ALA A 528 -36.27 40.62 -11.40
C ALA A 528 -36.08 42.13 -11.64
N SER A 529 -35.67 42.90 -10.62
CA SER A 529 -35.49 44.36 -10.70
C SER A 529 -34.05 44.80 -10.98
N GLY A 530 -33.08 43.90 -10.91
CA GLY A 530 -31.67 44.13 -11.26
C GLY A 530 -31.37 43.96 -12.75
N GLY A 531 -31.81 44.89 -13.59
CA GLY A 531 -31.44 44.97 -15.02
C GLY A 531 -30.00 45.46 -15.27
N GLY A 532 -29.03 44.96 -14.52
CA GLY A 532 -27.62 45.34 -14.61
C GLY A 532 -26.74 44.16 -14.99
N ALA A 533 -26.29 44.14 -16.25
CA ALA A 533 -25.19 43.30 -16.69
C ALA A 533 -23.91 43.78 -16.00
N ASN A 534 -23.59 43.18 -14.84
CA ASN A 534 -22.27 43.01 -14.22
C ASN A 534 -22.49 42.64 -12.76
N ASP A 535 -22.79 41.38 -12.49
CA ASP A 535 -22.54 40.80 -11.17
C ASP A 535 -22.09 39.36 -11.38
N ASP A 536 -20.81 39.09 -11.12
CA ASP A 536 -20.21 37.75 -11.09
C ASP A 536 -20.67 36.94 -9.86
N GLY A 537 -21.81 37.31 -9.28
CA GLY A 537 -22.51 36.62 -8.20
C GLY A 537 -23.63 35.75 -8.76
N ALA A 538 -23.31 34.47 -8.99
CA ALA A 538 -24.23 33.33 -9.14
C ALA A 538 -25.72 33.66 -9.40
N ALA A 539 -26.06 34.10 -10.62
CA ALA A 539 -27.43 33.92 -11.10
C ALA A 539 -27.74 32.40 -11.03
N LEU A 540 -28.79 32.02 -10.30
CA LEU A 540 -29.20 30.62 -10.16
C LEU A 540 -29.32 29.99 -11.56
N ASN A 541 -28.40 29.07 -11.91
CA ASN A 541 -28.44 28.36 -13.17
C ASN A 541 -29.44 27.21 -13.05
N TRP A 542 -30.68 27.46 -13.48
CA TRP A 542 -31.79 26.50 -13.43
C TRP A 542 -31.68 25.39 -14.50
N GLY A 543 -30.59 25.35 -15.27
CA GLY A 543 -30.41 24.40 -16.36
C GLY A 543 -31.44 24.63 -17.49
N PRO A 544 -31.88 23.56 -18.18
CA PRO A 544 -32.78 23.68 -19.33
C PRO A 544 -34.24 24.03 -18.96
N GLY A 545 -34.62 23.97 -17.68
CA GLY A 545 -35.95 24.37 -17.20
C GLY A 545 -36.37 23.72 -15.87
N LEU A 546 -37.45 24.24 -15.28
CA LEU A 546 -38.03 23.85 -13.98
C LEU A 546 -39.56 23.78 -14.07
N TYR A 547 -40.12 22.61 -13.76
CA TYR A 547 -41.51 22.47 -13.32
C TYR A 547 -41.56 22.48 -11.80
N LEU A 548 -42.39 23.33 -11.22
CA LEU A 548 -42.63 23.38 -9.77
C LEU A 548 -44.13 23.22 -9.50
N THR A 549 -44.48 22.22 -8.70
CA THR A 549 -45.82 22.02 -8.16
C THR A 549 -45.75 22.18 -6.65
N ALA A 550 -46.42 23.19 -6.10
CA ALA A 550 -46.51 23.39 -4.66
C ALA A 550 -47.96 23.30 -4.19
N ARG A 551 -48.21 22.55 -3.11
CA ARG A 551 -49.50 22.41 -2.44
C ARG A 551 -49.29 22.60 -0.94
N ILE A 552 -49.52 23.82 -0.46
CA ILE A 552 -49.18 24.22 0.90
C ILE A 552 -50.44 24.64 1.65
N ASP A 553 -50.74 24.01 2.78
CA ASP A 553 -51.94 24.33 3.56
C ASP A 553 -51.88 25.75 4.11
N LYS A 554 -50.71 26.19 4.57
CA LYS A 554 -50.48 27.56 5.05
C LYS A 554 -49.16 28.15 4.57
N MET A 555 -49.21 29.23 3.81
CA MET A 555 -48.05 29.98 3.34
C MET A 555 -47.99 31.35 4.00
N ARG A 556 -46.88 31.64 4.69
CA ARG A 556 -46.62 32.95 5.30
C ARG A 556 -45.78 33.81 4.38
N MET A 557 -46.31 34.97 4.03
CA MET A 557 -45.69 35.98 3.18
C MET A 557 -45.15 37.15 4.02
N ARG A 558 -44.64 38.20 3.36
CA ARG A 558 -44.11 39.39 4.03
C ARG A 558 -45.17 40.03 4.93
N GLU A 559 -44.71 40.73 5.96
CA GLU A 559 -45.60 41.44 6.91
C GLU A 559 -46.62 40.53 7.61
N ASN A 560 -46.27 39.25 7.81
CA ASN A 560 -47.10 38.23 8.44
C ASN A 560 -48.46 38.02 7.76
N VAL A 561 -48.54 38.22 6.44
CA VAL A 561 -49.74 37.86 5.68
C VAL A 561 -49.77 36.36 5.44
N ASP A 562 -50.78 35.70 5.98
CA ASP A 562 -50.99 34.26 5.82
C ASP A 562 -51.99 33.99 4.69
N TYR A 563 -51.61 33.09 3.78
CA TYR A 563 -52.49 32.48 2.78
C TYR A 563 -52.69 31.01 3.10
N ASN A 564 -53.92 30.52 2.93
CA ASN A 564 -54.31 29.14 3.16
C ASN A 564 -54.66 28.44 1.84
N ASN A 565 -54.52 27.11 1.81
CA ASN A 565 -54.81 26.24 0.67
C ASN A 565 -54.13 26.73 -0.61
N VAL A 566 -52.81 26.96 -0.53
CA VAL A 566 -52.03 27.46 -1.66
C VAL A 566 -51.77 26.32 -2.64
N SER A 567 -52.20 26.50 -3.88
CA SER A 567 -51.88 25.64 -5.01
C SER A 567 -51.16 26.45 -6.07
N LEU A 568 -49.90 26.10 -6.33
CA LEU A 568 -49.03 26.74 -7.30
C LEU A 568 -48.53 25.70 -8.31
N ASP A 569 -48.71 25.95 -9.60
CA ASP A 569 -48.01 25.27 -10.68
C ASP A 569 -47.23 26.30 -11.49
N LEU A 570 -45.94 26.04 -11.65
CA LEU A 570 -45.00 26.94 -12.31
C LEU A 570 -44.17 26.16 -13.32
N TRP A 571 -44.03 26.72 -14.52
CA TRP A 571 -43.14 26.21 -15.56
C TRP A 571 -42.23 27.34 -16.02
N ARG A 572 -40.92 27.09 -16.03
CA ARG A 572 -39.91 28.02 -16.50
C ARG A 572 -38.91 27.28 -17.38
N ASP A 573 -38.51 27.88 -18.49
CA ASP A 573 -37.36 27.42 -19.28
C ASP A 573 -36.04 28.00 -18.74
N ALA A 574 -34.93 27.82 -19.45
CA ALA A 574 -33.63 28.34 -19.03
C ALA A 574 -33.62 29.85 -18.72
N THR A 575 -34.46 30.64 -19.39
CA THR A 575 -34.39 32.11 -19.40
C THR A 575 -35.66 32.80 -18.91
N THR A 576 -36.84 32.22 -19.15
CA THR A 576 -38.13 32.90 -18.99
C THR A 576 -39.15 32.01 -18.28
N LEU A 577 -39.99 32.64 -17.46
CA LEU A 577 -41.16 32.02 -16.87
C LEU A 577 -42.18 31.81 -18.00
N GLN A 578 -42.66 30.58 -18.17
CA GLN A 578 -43.52 30.19 -19.29
C GLN A 578 -44.96 29.93 -18.84
N ALA A 579 -45.17 29.45 -17.62
CA ALA A 579 -46.51 29.33 -17.05
C ALA A 579 -46.46 29.55 -15.54
N LEU A 580 -47.53 30.12 -15.01
CA LEU A 580 -47.78 30.31 -13.60
C LEU A 580 -49.29 30.18 -13.40
N ASP A 581 -49.73 29.29 -12.52
CA ASP A 581 -51.09 29.23 -12.00
C ASP A 581 -50.99 29.11 -10.48
N LEU A 582 -51.39 30.16 -9.78
CA LEU A 582 -51.45 30.19 -8.33
C LEU A 582 -52.87 30.47 -7.89
N THR A 583 -53.36 29.66 -6.95
CA THR A 583 -54.61 29.90 -6.22
C THR A 583 -54.36 29.81 -4.72
N ALA A 584 -54.98 30.70 -3.97
CA ALA A 584 -54.85 30.76 -2.51
C ALA A 584 -56.04 31.51 -1.88
N PHE A 585 -56.20 31.39 -0.57
CA PHE A 585 -57.19 32.15 0.20
C PHE A 585 -56.52 32.93 1.32
N SER A 586 -56.85 34.20 1.49
CA SER A 586 -56.39 34.97 2.66
C SER A 586 -56.89 34.36 3.98
N ALA A 587 -56.32 34.82 5.10
CA ALA A 587 -56.84 34.50 6.43
C ALA A 587 -58.34 34.84 6.61
N GLY A 588 -58.84 35.88 5.91
CA GLY A 588 -60.26 36.24 5.88
C GLY A 588 -61.12 35.46 4.89
N GLY A 589 -60.55 34.51 4.13
CA GLY A 589 -61.25 33.68 3.14
C GLY A 589 -61.40 34.31 1.75
N ALA A 590 -60.85 35.51 1.51
CA ALA A 590 -60.86 36.14 0.20
C ALA A 590 -59.92 35.39 -0.78
N PRO A 591 -60.37 35.04 -2.00
CA PRO A 591 -59.55 34.32 -2.97
C PRO A 591 -58.47 35.22 -3.59
N LEU A 592 -57.36 34.58 -3.94
CA LEU A 592 -56.28 35.11 -4.77
C LEU A 592 -56.05 34.13 -5.93
N LYS A 593 -56.07 34.63 -7.16
CA LYS A 593 -55.68 33.87 -8.35
C LYS A 593 -54.64 34.66 -9.15
N VAL A 594 -53.53 34.04 -9.48
CA VAL A 594 -52.48 34.62 -10.33
C VAL A 594 -52.22 33.68 -11.50
N VAL A 595 -52.34 34.16 -12.73
CA VAL A 595 -52.12 33.36 -13.94
C VAL A 595 -51.20 34.11 -14.89
N LEU A 596 -50.19 33.44 -15.44
CA LEU A 596 -49.43 33.94 -16.58
C LEU A 596 -50.03 33.41 -17.89
N SER A 597 -50.32 34.32 -18.81
CA SER A 597 -50.85 34.02 -20.14
C SER A 597 -49.88 34.52 -21.22
N HIS A 598 -49.72 33.77 -22.31
CA HIS A 598 -49.08 34.28 -23.52
C HIS A 598 -50.10 35.06 -24.34
N THR A 599 -49.91 36.36 -24.54
CA THR A 599 -50.74 37.15 -25.44
C THR A 599 -50.23 36.93 -26.87
N GLY A 600 -51.05 36.30 -27.71
CA GLY A 600 -50.66 35.85 -29.05
C GLY A 600 -50.55 36.96 -30.12
N GLU A 601 -49.58 36.74 -31.00
CA GLU A 601 -49.29 37.19 -32.38
C GLU A 601 -49.59 38.63 -32.87
N ASP A 602 -50.60 39.37 -32.40
CA ASP A 602 -50.91 40.71 -32.94
C ASP A 602 -50.20 41.88 -32.23
N GLU A 603 -49.65 41.68 -31.03
CA GLU A 603 -48.96 42.73 -30.24
C GLU A 603 -47.50 42.39 -29.85
N GLY A 604 -46.90 41.36 -30.47
CA GLY A 604 -45.53 40.89 -30.17
C GLY A 604 -45.48 39.87 -29.00
N PRO A 605 -44.30 39.31 -28.68
CA PRO A 605 -44.15 38.28 -27.65
C PRO A 605 -44.24 38.91 -26.24
N GLY A 606 -45.44 39.32 -25.84
CA GLY A 606 -45.75 39.80 -24.51
C GLY A 606 -46.18 38.64 -23.61
N GLN A 607 -45.54 38.49 -22.45
CA GLN A 607 -46.10 37.70 -21.36
C GLN A 607 -46.96 38.64 -20.52
N SER A 608 -48.22 38.28 -20.25
CA SER A 608 -49.06 39.01 -19.29
C SER A 608 -49.24 38.17 -18.04
N VAL A 609 -49.07 38.81 -16.87
CA VAL A 609 -49.39 38.21 -15.58
C VAL A 609 -50.66 38.88 -15.09
N GLU A 610 -51.72 38.10 -14.94
CA GLU A 610 -52.99 38.57 -14.40
C GLU A 610 -53.13 38.12 -12.95
N ALA A 611 -53.34 39.06 -12.03
CA ALA A 611 -53.62 38.79 -10.62
C ALA A 611 -55.01 39.31 -10.24
N ARG A 612 -55.89 38.41 -9.77
CA ARG A 612 -57.26 38.72 -9.32
C ARG A 612 -57.42 38.42 -7.84
N THR A 613 -57.91 39.40 -7.08
CA THR A 613 -58.22 39.21 -5.65
C THR A 613 -59.29 40.17 -5.16
N SER A 614 -60.09 39.75 -4.18
CA SER A 614 -60.99 40.63 -3.42
C SER A 614 -60.36 41.21 -2.14
N ALA A 615 -59.06 40.96 -1.92
CA ALA A 615 -58.27 41.51 -0.82
C ALA A 615 -56.98 42.16 -1.33
N LEU A 616 -57.10 43.13 -2.24
CA LEU A 616 -55.99 43.80 -2.92
C LEU A 616 -54.95 44.38 -1.95
N GLY A 617 -55.40 45.06 -0.88
CA GLY A 617 -54.50 45.58 0.14
C GLY A 617 -53.64 44.50 0.83
N GLU A 618 -54.20 43.31 1.07
CA GLU A 618 -53.44 42.18 1.63
C GLU A 618 -52.43 41.61 0.64
N MET A 619 -52.80 41.49 -0.63
CA MET A 619 -51.88 41.08 -1.69
C MET A 619 -50.72 42.06 -1.86
N LEU A 620 -51.00 43.37 -1.91
CA LEU A 620 -49.95 44.39 -2.03
C LEU A 620 -49.03 44.41 -0.81
N ARG A 621 -49.56 44.14 0.39
CA ARG A 621 -48.77 43.99 1.61
C ARG A 621 -47.91 42.72 1.57
N ALA A 622 -48.47 41.59 1.16
CA ALA A 622 -47.78 40.30 1.09
C ALA A 622 -46.63 40.28 0.07
N VAL A 623 -46.85 40.87 -1.11
CA VAL A 623 -45.90 40.84 -2.22
C VAL A 623 -44.92 42.00 -2.14
N PHE A 624 -45.43 43.23 -2.03
CA PHE A 624 -44.62 44.45 -2.15
C PHE A 624 -44.30 45.12 -0.81
N GLY A 625 -44.95 44.73 0.29
CA GLY A 625 -44.77 45.34 1.61
C GLY A 625 -45.51 46.68 1.79
N TYR A 626 -46.43 47.04 0.88
CA TYR A 626 -47.18 48.29 1.01
C TYR A 626 -48.22 48.21 2.13
N LYS A 627 -48.14 49.11 3.11
CA LYS A 627 -49.07 49.18 4.26
C LYS A 627 -50.20 50.21 4.09
N SER A 628 -50.11 51.06 3.06
CA SER A 628 -50.98 52.22 2.87
C SER A 628 -52.36 51.92 2.27
N ILE A 629 -52.60 50.67 1.84
CA ILE A 629 -53.86 50.23 1.22
C ILE A 629 -54.45 49.11 2.07
N SER A 630 -55.64 49.35 2.64
CA SER A 630 -56.38 48.37 3.44
C SER A 630 -57.66 47.96 2.71
N GLY A 631 -57.68 46.74 2.16
CA GLY A 631 -58.83 46.21 1.40
C GLY A 631 -58.87 46.59 -0.07
N GLY A 632 -60.00 46.29 -0.73
CA GLY A 632 -60.25 46.55 -2.15
C GLY A 632 -60.25 45.30 -3.03
N GLU A 633 -60.98 45.36 -4.14
CA GLU A 633 -60.91 44.35 -5.21
C GLU A 633 -60.01 44.88 -6.33
N GLY A 634 -59.22 43.99 -6.92
CA GLY A 634 -58.32 44.37 -8.01
C GLY A 634 -58.12 43.23 -9.00
N SER A 635 -58.01 43.62 -10.26
CA SER A 635 -57.43 42.83 -11.34
C SER A 635 -56.25 43.65 -11.85
N MET A 636 -55.04 43.08 -11.82
CA MET A 636 -53.83 43.69 -12.37
C MET A 636 -53.30 42.84 -13.51
#